data_AF-A0A1Q9SE74-F1
#
_entry.id   AF-A0A1Q9SE74-F1
#
_cell.length_a   1.000
_cell.length_b   1.000
_cell.length_c   1.000
_cell.angle_alpha   90.00
_cell.angle_beta   90.00
_cell.angle_gamma   90.00
#
_symmetry.space_group_name_H-M   'P 1'
#
loop_
_entity.id
_entity.type
_entity.pdbx_description
1 polymer ?
#
loop_
_entity_poly.entity_id
_entity_poly.type
_entity_poly.pdbx_seq_one_letter_code
_entity_poly.pdbx_strand_id
1 'polypeptide(L)'
;MVTAVLVGAIYFLTMVQAVEAVVADRAAVTAGGVPQPLFGLVPQLACIEPTGGTYSYVGRPVDPRSGPVVYFGRADGRLAVWSPESGGVLLDGQATALRFVQPGDTCS
;
A
#
# COMPACT_ATOMS: atom_id res chain seq x y z
N MET A 1 36.41 11.50 14.65
CA MET A 1 36.14 10.15 14.08
C MET A 1 34.99 9.44 14.77
N VAL A 2 34.94 9.37 16.11
CA VAL A 2 33.87 8.70 16.89
C VAL A 2 32.47 9.27 16.61
N THR A 3 32.32 10.59 16.47
CA THR A 3 31.02 11.24 16.24
C THR A 3 30.38 10.87 14.89
N ALA A 4 31.18 10.72 13.84
CA ALA A 4 30.69 10.37 12.51
C ALA A 4 30.19 8.91 12.45
N VAL A 5 30.86 8.01 13.17
CA VAL A 5 30.43 6.60 13.29
C VAL A 5 29.12 6.50 14.06
N LEU A 6 28.97 7.26 15.15
CA LEU A 6 27.72 7.32 15.93
C LEU A 6 26.54 7.85 15.11
N VAL A 7 26.73 8.92 14.36
CA VAL A 7 25.68 9.47 13.47
C VAL A 7 25.30 8.46 12.39
N GLY A 8 26.29 7.79 11.78
CA GLY A 8 26.03 6.72 10.80
C GLY A 8 25.29 5.53 11.39
N ALA A 9 25.65 5.10 12.59
CA ALA A 9 24.98 3.99 13.28
C ALA A 9 23.54 4.33 13.66
N ILE A 10 23.29 5.54 14.17
CA ILE A 10 21.94 6.01 14.49
C ILE A 10 21.10 6.07 13.21
N TYR A 11 21.64 6.62 12.13
CA TYR A 11 20.94 6.69 10.85
C TYR A 11 20.59 5.28 10.32
N PHE A 12 21.55 4.36 10.35
CA PHE A 12 21.30 2.98 9.94
C PHE A 12 20.22 2.31 10.80
N LEU A 13 20.27 2.49 12.13
CA LEU A 13 19.24 1.96 13.02
C LEU A 13 17.85 2.51 12.66
N THR A 14 17.74 3.82 12.44
CA THR A 14 16.46 4.43 12.08
C THR A 14 15.91 3.91 10.74
N MET A 15 16.78 3.63 9.77
CA MET A 15 16.37 3.02 8.50
C MET A 15 15.86 1.59 8.68
N VAL A 16 16.52 0.78 9.51
CA VAL A 16 16.07 -0.60 9.79
C VAL A 16 14.69 -0.59 10.46
N GLN A 17 14.50 0.26 11.46
CA GLN A 17 13.20 0.38 12.16
C GLN A 17 12.07 0.82 11.21
N ALA A 18 12.34 1.72 10.27
CA ALA A 18 11.36 2.13 9.26
C ALA A 18 10.96 0.98 8.32
N VAL A 19 11.91 0.14 7.93
CA VAL A 19 11.65 -1.03 7.08
C VAL A 19 10.79 -2.07 7.83
N GLU A 20 11.12 -2.35 9.10
CA GLU A 20 10.34 -3.27 9.93
C GLU A 20 8.88 -2.81 10.08
N ALA A 21 8.65 -1.51 10.28
CA ALA A 21 7.30 -0.95 10.35
C ALA A 21 6.51 -1.18 9.04
N VAL A 22 7.12 -0.93 7.88
CA VAL A 22 6.47 -1.17 6.57
C VAL A 22 6.16 -2.65 6.35
N VAL A 23 7.04 -3.55 6.80
CA VAL A 23 6.82 -5.00 6.70
C VAL A 23 5.70 -5.45 7.64
N ALA A 24 5.66 -4.94 8.87
CA ALA A 24 4.60 -5.23 9.83
C ALA A 24 3.23 -4.77 9.33
N ASP A 25 3.14 -3.58 8.75
CA ASP A 25 1.90 -3.07 8.14
C ASP A 25 1.44 -3.95 6.97
N ARG A 26 2.35 -4.39 6.10
CA ARG A 26 2.01 -5.34 5.02
C ARG A 26 1.47 -6.65 5.57
N ALA A 27 2.14 -7.22 6.57
CA ALA A 27 1.72 -8.46 7.19
C ALA A 27 0.34 -8.32 7.85
N ALA A 28 0.07 -7.20 8.52
CA ALA A 28 -1.23 -6.91 9.11
C ALA A 28 -2.33 -6.87 8.04
N VAL A 29 -2.12 -6.17 6.93
CA VAL A 29 -3.11 -6.10 5.85
C VAL A 29 -3.33 -7.45 5.17
N THR A 30 -2.26 -8.19 4.90
CA THR A 30 -2.35 -9.54 4.32
C THR A 30 -3.07 -10.52 5.27
N ALA A 31 -2.96 -10.33 6.58
CA ALA A 31 -3.72 -11.09 7.59
C ALA A 31 -5.18 -10.61 7.75
N GLY A 32 -5.63 -9.66 6.92
CA GLY A 32 -6.98 -9.10 6.95
C GLY A 32 -7.11 -7.82 7.78
N GLY A 33 -6.05 -7.31 8.40
CA GLY A 33 -6.09 -6.02 9.11
C GLY A 33 -6.30 -4.83 8.18
N VAL A 34 -6.72 -3.70 8.76
CA VAL A 34 -6.72 -2.39 8.08
C VAL A 34 -5.56 -1.58 8.65
N PRO A 35 -4.74 -0.90 7.82
CA PRO A 35 -3.66 -0.08 8.35
C PRO A 35 -4.21 1.09 9.18
N GLN A 36 -3.38 1.68 10.03
CA GLN A 36 -3.80 2.83 10.83
C GLN A 36 -4.04 4.07 9.95
N PRO A 37 -4.95 4.98 10.35
CA PRO A 37 -5.12 6.26 9.67
C PRO A 37 -3.81 7.04 9.62
N LEU A 38 -3.50 7.63 8.46
CA LEU A 38 -2.27 8.38 8.23
C LEU A 38 -2.63 9.74 7.65
N PHE A 39 -2.16 10.84 8.26
CA PHE A 39 -2.43 12.21 7.80
C PHE A 39 -3.92 12.54 7.61
N GLY A 40 -4.80 11.96 8.43
CA GLY A 40 -6.26 12.13 8.31
C GLY A 40 -6.90 11.33 7.17
N LEU A 41 -6.12 10.54 6.42
CA LEU A 41 -6.63 9.56 5.47
C LEU A 41 -7.05 8.32 6.24
N VAL A 42 -8.30 7.90 6.04
CA VAL A 42 -8.85 6.68 6.62
C VAL A 42 -8.73 5.58 5.57
N PRO A 43 -7.75 4.66 5.70
CA PRO A 43 -7.57 3.60 4.73
C PRO A 43 -8.78 2.66 4.73
N GLN A 44 -9.15 2.18 3.55
CA GLN A 44 -10.20 1.18 3.36
C GLN A 44 -9.65 0.04 2.52
N LEU A 45 -10.13 -1.18 2.75
CA LEU A 45 -9.81 -2.32 1.90
C LEU A 45 -10.76 -2.34 0.71
N ALA A 46 -10.21 -2.60 -0.48
CA ALA A 46 -10.99 -2.75 -1.69
C ALA A 46 -10.41 -3.83 -2.59
N CYS A 47 -11.25 -4.48 -3.37
CA CYS A 47 -10.85 -5.29 -4.52
C CYS A 47 -10.86 -4.43 -5.79
N ILE A 48 -9.85 -4.63 -6.63
CA ILE A 48 -9.74 -3.97 -7.94
C ILE A 48 -10.61 -4.76 -8.93
N GLU A 49 -11.61 -4.11 -9.52
CA GLU A 49 -12.41 -4.66 -10.60
C GLU A 49 -11.90 -4.09 -11.94
N PRO A 50 -11.25 -4.91 -12.79
CA PRO A 50 -10.68 -4.44 -14.04
C PRO A 50 -11.81 -4.14 -15.02
N THR A 51 -12.02 -2.86 -15.39
CA THR A 51 -13.05 -2.49 -16.39
C THR A 51 -12.49 -2.36 -17.81
N GLY A 52 -11.20 -2.66 -17.99
CA GLY A 52 -10.46 -2.60 -19.26
C GLY A 52 -9.56 -1.37 -19.35
N GLY A 53 -8.44 -1.46 -20.08
CA GLY A 53 -7.47 -0.37 -20.25
C GLY A 53 -6.07 -0.67 -19.69
N THR A 54 -5.13 0.24 -19.95
CA THR A 54 -3.75 0.14 -19.46
C THR A 54 -3.63 0.83 -18.10
N TYR A 55 -2.99 0.16 -17.15
CA TYR A 55 -2.74 0.68 -15.80
C TYR A 55 -1.31 1.17 -15.67
N SER A 56 -1.11 2.25 -14.92
CA SER A 56 0.21 2.73 -14.53
C SER A 56 0.48 2.42 -13.05
N TYR A 57 1.71 2.01 -12.77
CA TYR A 57 2.17 1.63 -11.44
C TYR A 57 3.46 2.36 -11.07
N VAL A 58 3.62 2.67 -9.79
CA VAL A 58 4.92 3.04 -9.21
C VAL A 58 5.43 1.88 -8.37
N GLY A 59 6.68 1.51 -8.60
CA GLY A 59 7.31 0.35 -7.97
C GLY A 59 6.98 -0.95 -8.70
N ARG A 60 6.62 -2.00 -7.94
CA ARG A 60 6.26 -3.30 -8.53
C ARG A 60 4.83 -3.24 -9.09
N PRO A 61 4.54 -3.94 -10.20
CA PRO A 61 3.17 -4.06 -10.70
C PRO A 61 2.23 -4.55 -9.61
N VAL A 62 1.02 -4.00 -9.57
CA VAL A 62 -0.07 -4.50 -8.72
C VAL A 62 -0.92 -5.43 -9.57
N ASP A 63 -1.08 -6.68 -9.14
CA ASP A 63 -2.01 -7.61 -9.78
C ASP A 63 -3.41 -7.41 -9.17
N PRO A 64 -4.43 -7.01 -9.94
CA PRO A 64 -5.80 -6.84 -9.47
C PRO A 64 -6.43 -8.06 -8.79
N ARG A 65 -5.92 -9.27 -9.10
CA ARG A 65 -6.47 -10.54 -8.62
C ARG A 65 -5.77 -11.09 -7.38
N SER A 66 -4.66 -10.48 -6.97
CA SER A 66 -3.79 -11.06 -5.96
C SER A 66 -4.31 -10.88 -4.53
N GLY A 67 -5.19 -9.90 -4.32
CA GLY A 67 -5.93 -9.74 -3.08
C GLY A 67 -6.44 -8.32 -2.88
N PRO A 68 -7.01 -8.04 -1.69
CA PRO A 68 -7.45 -6.70 -1.33
C PRO A 68 -6.27 -5.72 -1.32
N VAL A 69 -6.54 -4.53 -1.82
CA VAL A 69 -5.62 -3.39 -1.80
C VAL A 69 -6.10 -2.36 -0.79
N VAL A 70 -5.17 -1.52 -0.32
CA VAL A 70 -5.51 -0.39 0.54
C VAL A 70 -5.81 0.82 -0.33
N TYR A 71 -7.04 1.31 -0.21
CA TYR A 71 -7.52 2.53 -0.82
C TYR A 71 -7.40 3.70 0.17
N PHE A 72 -6.77 4.79 -0.28
CA PHE A 72 -6.60 6.01 0.50
C PHE A 72 -7.50 7.16 0.04
N GLY A 73 -8.11 7.07 -1.14
CA GLY A 73 -8.88 8.16 -1.72
C GLY A 73 -8.66 8.33 -3.23
N ARG A 74 -9.32 9.34 -3.78
CA ARG A 74 -9.11 9.80 -5.16
C ARG A 74 -8.71 11.27 -5.12
N ALA A 75 -7.67 11.63 -5.87
CA ALA A 75 -7.22 13.01 -6.06
C ALA A 75 -6.99 13.26 -7.56
N ASP A 76 -7.51 14.36 -8.10
CA ASP A 76 -7.37 14.74 -9.52
C ASP A 76 -7.72 13.61 -10.52
N GLY A 77 -8.76 12.82 -10.22
CA GLY A 77 -9.19 11.69 -11.05
C GLY A 77 -8.33 10.44 -10.93
N ARG A 78 -7.27 10.47 -10.13
CA ARG A 78 -6.33 9.36 -9.90
C ARG A 78 -6.66 8.65 -8.61
N LEU A 79 -6.69 7.32 -8.64
CA LEU A 79 -6.90 6.50 -7.45
C LEU A 79 -5.56 6.36 -6.72
N ALA A 80 -5.58 6.58 -5.40
CA ALA A 80 -4.44 6.29 -4.54
C ALA A 80 -4.65 4.91 -3.91
N VAL A 81 -4.02 3.90 -4.51
CA VAL A 81 -4.18 2.50 -4.12
C VAL A 81 -2.82 1.86 -3.91
N TRP A 82 -2.65 1.14 -2.81
CA TRP A 82 -1.45 0.40 -2.47
C TRP A 82 -1.72 -1.09 -2.35
N SER A 83 -0.87 -1.91 -2.98
CA SER A 83 -0.90 -3.36 -2.81
C SER A 83 -0.02 -3.76 -1.64
N PRO A 84 -0.56 -4.40 -0.59
CA PRO A 84 0.24 -4.93 0.51
C PRO A 84 1.18 -6.05 0.05
N GLU A 85 0.77 -6.81 -0.97
CA GLU A 85 1.53 -7.96 -1.48
C GLU A 85 2.73 -7.53 -2.33
N SER A 86 2.51 -6.70 -3.35
CA SER A 86 3.61 -6.26 -4.22
C SER A 86 4.36 -5.06 -3.65
N GLY A 87 3.74 -4.31 -2.75
CA GLY A 87 4.22 -3.02 -2.26
C GLY A 87 4.08 -1.88 -3.28
N GLY A 88 3.51 -2.16 -4.46
CA GLY A 88 3.32 -1.20 -5.53
C GLY A 88 2.14 -0.27 -5.30
N VAL A 89 2.16 0.87 -6.01
CA VAL A 89 1.07 1.85 -6.00
C VAL A 89 0.49 1.95 -7.40
N LEU A 90 -0.83 1.80 -7.54
CA LEU A 90 -1.55 2.06 -8.80
C LEU A 90 -1.89 3.55 -8.86
N LEU A 91 -1.56 4.22 -9.98
CA LEU A 91 -1.72 5.67 -10.13
C LEU A 91 -2.77 6.11 -11.16
N ASP A 92 -3.13 5.28 -12.14
CA ASP A 92 -4.18 5.62 -13.11
C ASP A 92 -5.36 4.66 -12.99
N GLY A 93 -6.42 5.21 -12.38
CA GLY A 93 -7.65 4.50 -12.04
C GLY A 93 -8.88 5.09 -12.74
N GLN A 94 -8.72 5.67 -13.94
CA GLN A 94 -9.87 6.14 -14.71
C GLN A 94 -10.77 4.98 -15.19
N ALA A 95 -10.24 3.75 -15.26
CA ALA A 95 -10.96 2.55 -15.68
C ALA A 95 -10.94 1.43 -14.62
N THR A 96 -10.99 1.80 -13.34
CA THR A 96 -11.02 0.84 -12.25
C THR A 96 -12.27 1.04 -11.41
N ALA A 97 -13.12 0.02 -11.37
CA ALA A 97 -14.14 -0.10 -10.34
C ALA A 97 -13.49 -0.66 -9.08
N LEU A 98 -13.91 -0.18 -7.92
CA LEU A 98 -13.45 -0.67 -6.62
C LEU A 98 -14.64 -1.26 -5.88
N ARG A 99 -14.50 -2.48 -5.39
CA ARG A 99 -15.44 -3.10 -4.47
C ARG A 99 -14.86 -3.06 -3.07
N PHE A 100 -15.41 -2.24 -2.19
CA PHE A 100 -14.97 -2.16 -0.80
C PHE A 100 -15.31 -3.46 -0.06
N VAL A 101 -14.38 -3.90 0.78
CA VAL A 101 -14.45 -5.19 1.46
C VAL A 101 -14.05 -5.07 2.93
N GLN A 102 -14.39 -6.08 3.70
CA GLN A 102 -14.00 -6.21 5.10
C GLN A 102 -12.70 -7.04 5.24
N PRO A 103 -12.01 -6.87 6.39
CA PRO A 103 -11.03 -7.82 6.88
C PRO A 103 -11.36 -9.30 6.63
N GLY A 104 -10.50 -10.00 5.89
CA GLY A 104 -10.64 -11.43 5.61
C GLY A 104 -11.43 -11.80 4.36
N ASP A 105 -12.03 -10.82 3.68
CA ASP A 105 -12.68 -11.03 2.38
C ASP A 105 -11.65 -11.29 1.27
N THR A 106 -12.02 -12.10 0.28
CA THR A 106 -11.19 -12.40 -0.89
C THR A 106 -11.65 -11.65 -2.14
N CYS A 107 -10.70 -11.39 -3.04
CA CYS A 107 -10.98 -10.85 -4.37
C CYS A 107 -11.13 -12.01 -5.35
N SER A 108 -12.29 -12.67 -5.34
CA SER A 108 -12.68 -13.73 -6.27
C SER A 108 -13.64 -13.22 -7.34
#